data_AF-S7S3K3-F1
#
_entry.id   AF-S7S3K3-F1
#
_cell.length_a   1.000
_cell.length_b   1.000
_cell.length_c   1.000
_cell.angle_alpha   90.00
_cell.angle_beta   90.00
_cell.angle_gamma   90.00
#
_symmetry.space_group_name_H-M   'P 1'
#
loop_
_entity.id
_entity.type
_entity.pdbx_description
1 polymer ?
#
loop_
_entity_poly.entity_id
_entity_poly.type
_entity_poly.pdbx_seq_one_letter_code
_entity_poly.pdbx_strand_id
1 'polypeptide(L)'
;MPVSFMTDSLYVINGVTKNLACWEDTGWTRISNQCLFKAAAYQLRIHSAATSFTWVKGHHQNPGNDEAHKLAKRGAKKDVPDQLVLTVPPTFDPVGAKMWCLTQALAYRAIRARKTAETPPQTQTQ
;
A
#
# COMPACT_ATOMS: atom_id res chain seq x y z
N MET A 1 23.57 4.55 0.65
CA MET A 1 24.01 3.38 -0.16
C MET A 1 22.83 2.89 -0.96
N PRO A 2 23.01 2.45 -2.23
CA PRO A 2 21.91 1.87 -3.00
C PRO A 2 21.31 0.65 -2.31
N VAL A 3 19.99 0.49 -2.40
CA VAL A 3 19.26 -0.62 -1.78
C VAL A 3 18.58 -1.44 -2.87
N SER A 4 18.69 -2.77 -2.78
CA SER A 4 17.98 -3.68 -3.68
C SER A 4 17.04 -4.58 -2.87
N PHE A 5 15.76 -4.51 -3.19
CA PHE A 5 14.71 -5.34 -2.59
C PHE A 5 14.42 -6.54 -3.48
N MET A 6 14.59 -7.75 -2.95
CA MET A 6 14.15 -8.99 -3.59
C MET A 6 12.82 -9.41 -2.97
N THR A 7 11.79 -9.60 -3.78
CA THR A 7 10.48 -10.05 -3.31
C THR A 7 9.79 -10.91 -4.36
N ASP A 8 9.04 -11.91 -3.89
CA ASP A 8 8.16 -12.74 -4.72
C ASP A 8 6.80 -12.09 -5.00
N SER A 9 6.49 -10.96 -4.34
CA SER A 9 5.24 -10.24 -4.50
C SER A 9 5.28 -9.29 -5.70
N LEU A 10 4.81 -9.79 -6.86
CA LEU A 10 4.54 -8.95 -8.02
C LEU A 10 3.55 -7.82 -7.72
N TYR A 11 2.63 -8.03 -6.77
CA TYR A 11 1.68 -7.01 -6.35
C TYR A 11 2.39 -5.81 -5.72
N VAL A 12 3.35 -6.06 -4.82
CA VAL A 12 4.15 -4.98 -4.21
C VAL A 12 5.02 -4.30 -5.26
N ILE A 13 5.74 -5.07 -6.08
CA ILE A 13 6.62 -4.51 -7.13
C ILE A 13 5.82 -3.64 -8.09
N ASN A 14 4.76 -4.16 -8.71
CA ASN A 14 3.94 -3.39 -9.65
C ASN A 14 3.25 -2.21 -8.95
N GLY A 15 2.88 -2.37 -7.68
CA GLY A 15 2.30 -1.31 -6.87
C GLY A 15 3.22 -0.11 -6.73
N VAL A 16 4.46 -0.33 -6.27
CA VAL A 16 5.42 0.77 -6.03
C VAL A 16 6.10 1.28 -7.30
N THR A 17 6.21 0.46 -8.36
CA THR A 17 6.94 0.84 -9.58
C THR A 17 6.05 1.35 -10.72
N LYS A 18 4.87 0.74 -10.95
CA LYS A 18 4.01 1.05 -12.11
C LYS A 18 2.76 1.80 -11.72
N ASN A 19 2.12 1.38 -10.64
CA ASN A 19 0.77 1.85 -10.32
C ASN A 19 0.79 3.08 -9.41
N LEU A 20 1.88 3.31 -8.68
CA LEU A 20 1.97 4.34 -7.64
C LEU A 20 1.53 5.73 -8.11
N ALA A 21 2.02 6.18 -9.27
CA ALA A 21 1.65 7.50 -9.81
C ALA A 21 0.15 7.61 -10.12
N CYS A 22 -0.43 6.57 -10.75
CA CYS A 22 -1.86 6.54 -11.04
C CYS A 22 -2.70 6.49 -9.76
N TRP A 23 -2.24 5.76 -8.75
CA TRP A 23 -2.89 5.66 -7.45
C TRP A 23 -2.92 6.99 -6.72
N GLU A 24 -1.82 7.75 -6.72
CA GLU A 24 -1.79 9.09 -6.15
C GLU A 24 -2.68 10.07 -6.91
N ASP A 25 -2.65 10.01 -8.24
CA ASP A 25 -3.43 10.90 -9.10
C ASP A 25 -4.93 10.66 -8.95
N THR A 26 -5.33 9.42 -8.70
CA THR A 26 -6.72 9.02 -8.44
C THR A 26 -7.12 9.13 -6.97
N GLY A 27 -6.26 9.71 -6.12
CA GLY A 27 -6.54 9.93 -4.70
C GLY A 27 -6.69 8.63 -3.91
N TRP A 28 -5.93 7.61 -4.28
CA TRP A 28 -5.90 6.28 -3.69
C TRP A 28 -7.24 5.53 -3.75
N THR A 29 -8.11 5.95 -4.67
CA THR A 29 -9.43 5.33 -4.82
C THR A 29 -9.30 3.92 -5.40
N ARG A 30 -10.02 2.95 -4.80
CA ARG A 30 -10.11 1.53 -5.22
C ARG A 30 -8.89 0.65 -4.92
N ILE A 31 -8.01 1.06 -4.03
CA ILE A 31 -6.84 0.26 -3.66
C ILE A 31 -7.06 -0.29 -2.26
N SER A 32 -6.97 -1.62 -2.13
CA SER A 32 -6.86 -2.24 -0.81
C SER A 32 -5.52 -1.86 -0.17
N ASN A 33 -5.45 -1.82 1.16
CA ASN A 33 -4.20 -1.53 1.87
C ASN A 33 -3.56 -0.16 1.52
N GLN A 34 -4.36 0.83 1.12
CA GLN A 34 -3.89 2.18 0.77
C GLN A 34 -2.96 2.79 1.84
N CYS A 35 -3.22 2.53 3.13
CA CYS A 35 -2.40 3.03 4.24
C CYS A 35 -0.96 2.48 4.18
N LEU A 36 -0.80 1.18 3.88
CA LEU A 36 0.51 0.55 3.76
C LEU A 36 1.29 1.09 2.56
N PHE A 37 0.62 1.26 1.41
CA PHE A 37 1.28 1.80 0.22
C PHE A 37 1.64 3.27 0.37
N LYS A 38 0.80 4.09 1.01
CA LYS A 38 1.13 5.49 1.33
C LYS A 38 2.38 5.58 2.20
N ALA A 39 2.44 4.78 3.26
CA ALA A 39 3.60 4.73 4.14
C ALA A 39 4.86 4.25 3.39
N ALA A 40 4.76 3.19 2.59
CA ALA A 40 5.87 2.70 1.78
C ALA A 40 6.36 3.72 0.75
N ALA A 41 5.45 4.39 0.04
CA ALA A 41 5.78 5.43 -0.93
C ALA A 41 6.48 6.63 -0.26
N TYR A 42 6.01 7.04 0.92
CA TYR A 42 6.66 8.08 1.70
C TYR A 42 8.09 7.68 2.10
N GLN A 43 8.27 6.47 2.65
CA GLN A 43 9.60 5.96 3.05
C GLN A 43 10.56 5.87 1.86
N LEU A 44 10.08 5.42 0.69
CA LEU A 44 10.88 5.38 -0.53
C LEU A 44 11.28 6.76 -1.04
N ARG A 45 10.44 7.78 -0.86
CA ARG A 45 10.72 9.17 -1.29
C ARG A 45 11.72 9.89 -0.41
N ILE A 46 11.63 9.69 0.91
CA ILE A 46 12.58 10.32 1.85
C ILE A 46 13.95 9.62 1.81
N HIS A 47 13.98 8.37 1.36
CA HIS A 47 15.23 7.64 1.16
C HIS A 47 15.95 8.15 -0.09
N SER A 48 17.04 8.89 0.11
CA SER A 48 17.76 9.56 -0.98
C SER A 48 18.58 8.63 -1.88
N ALA A 49 18.79 7.37 -1.50
CA ALA A 49 19.62 6.46 -2.27
C ALA A 49 18.81 5.66 -3.29
N ALA A 50 19.45 5.34 -4.42
CA ALA A 50 18.85 4.56 -5.48
C ALA A 50 18.30 3.23 -4.95
N THR A 51 17.03 2.96 -5.26
CA THR A 51 16.31 1.78 -4.78
C THR A 51 15.83 0.97 -5.97
N SER A 52 16.15 -0.33 -6.00
CA SER A 52 15.72 -1.25 -7.05
C SER A 52 14.87 -2.39 -6.48
N PHE A 53 13.96 -2.90 -7.30
CA PHE A 53 13.13 -4.06 -6.97
C PHE A 53 13.39 -5.17 -7.98
N THR A 54 13.64 -6.37 -7.47
CA THR A 54 13.84 -7.57 -8.28
C THR A 54 12.79 -8.60 -7.90
N TRP A 55 12.02 -9.04 -8.90
CA TRP A 55 11.10 -10.14 -8.71
C TRP A 55 11.88 -11.45 -8.65
N VAL A 56 11.63 -12.23 -7.60
CA VAL A 56 12.17 -13.58 -7.46
C VAL A 56 11.01 -14.57 -7.41
N LYS A 57 11.20 -15.75 -7.99
CA LYS A 57 10.17 -16.78 -7.93
C LYS A 57 10.11 -17.36 -6.53
N GLY A 58 8.92 -17.39 -5.93
CA GLY A 58 8.70 -18.06 -4.64
C GLY A 58 9.08 -19.54 -4.71
N HIS A 59 9.69 -20.06 -3.65
CA HIS A 59 10.09 -21.47 -3.51
C HIS A 59 11.18 -21.98 -4.49
N HIS A 60 11.95 -21.09 -5.10
CA HIS A 60 13.09 -21.43 -5.99
C HIS A 60 14.45 -21.35 -5.28
N GLN A 61 14.54 -21.85 -4.05
CA GLN A 61 15.78 -21.93 -3.26
C GLN A 61 16.57 -20.61 -3.21
N ASN A 62 15.88 -19.47 -3.06
CA ASN A 62 16.56 -18.20 -2.80
C ASN A 62 16.70 -18.06 -1.27
N PRO A 63 17.91 -18.22 -0.70
CA PRO A 63 18.07 -18.28 0.75
C PRO A 63 17.52 -17.04 1.46
N GLY A 64 17.70 -15.84 0.87
CA GLY A 64 17.20 -14.59 1.44
C GLY A 64 15.68 -14.53 1.46
N ASN A 65 15.02 -14.93 0.37
CA ASN A 65 13.55 -14.96 0.31
C ASN A 65 12.97 -16.04 1.24
N ASP A 66 13.63 -17.19 1.35
CA ASP A 66 13.18 -18.29 2.21
C ASP A 66 13.27 -17.91 3.69
N GLU A 67 14.35 -17.24 4.11
CA GLU A 67 14.45 -16.71 5.48
C GLU A 67 13.44 -15.58 5.74
N ALA A 68 13.21 -14.69 4.77
CA ALA A 68 12.17 -13.68 4.86
C ALA A 68 10.77 -14.31 5.02
N HIS A 69 10.47 -15.38 4.27
CA HIS A 69 9.23 -16.13 4.40
C HIS A 69 9.08 -16.79 5.78
N LYS A 70 10.16 -17.39 6.31
CA LYS A 70 10.17 -17.96 7.66
C LYS A 70 9.91 -16.87 8.71
N LEU A 71 10.51 -15.70 8.57
CA LEU A 71 10.26 -14.54 9.43
C LEU A 71 8.81 -14.07 9.35
N ALA A 72 8.25 -13.94 8.14
CA ALA A 72 6.86 -13.55 7.94
C ALA A 72 5.88 -14.56 8.59
N LYS A 73 6.13 -15.86 8.42
CA LYS A 73 5.36 -16.93 9.10
C LYS A 73 5.43 -16.86 10.61
N ARG A 74 6.60 -16.50 11.17
CA ARG A 74 6.74 -16.29 12.62
C ARG A 74 5.95 -15.06 13.06
N GLY A 75 6.02 -13.96 12.31
CA GLY A 75 5.23 -12.75 12.57
C GLY A 75 3.72 -13.02 12.54
N ALA A 76 3.25 -13.81 11.58
CA ALA A 76 1.84 -14.19 11.46
C ALA A 76 1.31 -15.05 12.63
N LYS A 77 2.21 -15.66 13.42
CA LYS A 77 1.87 -16.47 14.60
C LYS A 77 1.95 -15.71 15.92
N LYS A 78 2.35 -14.43 15.91
CA LYS A 78 2.41 -13.63 17.13
C LYS A 78 0.99 -13.27 17.58
N ASP A 79 0.70 -13.46 18.87
CA ASP A 79 -0.60 -13.07 19.45
C ASP A 79 -0.76 -11.55 19.52
N VAL A 80 0.34 -10.83 19.76
CA VAL A 80 0.38 -9.37 19.75
C VAL A 80 1.01 -8.90 18.44
N PRO A 81 0.31 -8.10 17.61
CA PRO A 81 0.88 -7.57 16.38
C PRO A 81 1.98 -6.55 16.67
N ASP A 82 3.01 -6.54 15.83
CA ASP A 82 4.07 -5.54 15.92
C ASP A 82 3.50 -4.15 15.57
N GLN A 83 3.92 -3.12 16.31
CA GLN A 83 3.51 -1.74 16.04
C GLN A 83 4.28 -1.20 14.83
N LEU A 84 3.56 -0.89 13.75
CA LEU A 84 4.11 -0.29 12.54
C LEU A 84 3.83 1.21 12.51
N VAL A 85 4.86 2.01 12.26
CA VAL A 85 4.69 3.45 12.04
C VAL A 85 4.21 3.68 10.60
N LEU A 86 2.90 3.85 10.45
CA LEU A 86 2.24 4.10 9.16
C LEU A 86 1.89 5.59 8.95
N THR A 87 2.40 6.45 9.82
CA THR A 87 2.15 7.90 9.77
C THR A 87 2.83 8.52 8.56
N VAL A 88 2.05 9.19 7.71
CA VAL A 88 2.54 9.95 6.55
C VAL A 88 2.23 11.44 6.78
N PRO A 89 3.20 12.35 6.63
CA PRO A 89 2.94 13.78 6.76
C PRO A 89 1.92 14.26 5.72
N PRO A 90 1.01 15.21 6.05
CA PRO A 90 0.01 15.72 5.11
C PRO A 90 0.59 16.32 3.82
N THR A 91 1.84 16.80 3.86
CA THR A 91 2.56 17.29 2.69
C THR A 91 2.86 16.20 1.66
N PHE A 92 2.91 14.93 2.08
CA PHE A 92 3.15 13.74 1.25
C PHE A 92 1.88 12.93 0.97
N ASP A 93 0.74 13.32 1.57
CA ASP A 93 -0.56 12.70 1.34
C ASP A 93 -1.62 13.79 1.07
N PRO A 94 -1.55 14.49 -0.07
CA PRO A 94 -2.50 15.53 -0.40
C PRO A 94 -3.91 14.93 -0.49
N VAL A 95 -4.86 15.58 0.18
CA VAL A 95 -6.25 15.12 0.20
C VAL A 95 -6.89 15.40 -1.14
N GLY A 96 -7.43 14.35 -1.77
CA GLY A 96 -8.18 14.44 -3.01
C GLY A 96 -7.55 13.66 -4.14
N ALA A 97 -8.02 13.93 -5.35
CA ALA A 97 -7.54 13.34 -6.58
C ALA A 97 -7.41 14.44 -7.62
N LYS A 98 -6.50 14.27 -8.57
CA LYS A 98 -6.32 15.22 -9.67
C LYS A 98 -7.60 15.25 -10.50
N MET A 99 -8.16 16.45 -10.68
CA MET A 99 -9.48 16.63 -11.31
C MET A 99 -9.55 16.03 -12.73
N TRP A 100 -8.47 16.13 -13.50
CA TRP A 100 -8.38 15.57 -14.86
C TRP A 100 -8.26 14.04 -14.91
N CYS A 101 -7.84 13.39 -13.82
CA CYS A 101 -7.77 11.93 -13.71
C CYS A 101 -9.07 11.31 -13.19
N LEU A 102 -10.02 12.15 -12.75
CA LEU A 102 -11.19 11.72 -11.99
C LEU A 102 -12.42 11.62 -12.90
N THR A 103 -12.73 10.41 -13.36
CA THR A 103 -13.96 10.15 -14.13
C THR A 103 -15.20 10.24 -13.24
N GLN A 104 -16.37 10.51 -13.84
CA GLN A 104 -17.65 10.52 -13.12
C GLN A 104 -17.89 9.24 -12.30
N ALA A 105 -17.55 8.07 -12.88
CA ALA A 105 -17.68 6.79 -12.19
C ALA A 105 -16.69 6.64 -11.03
N LEU A 106 -15.50 7.24 -11.11
CA LEU A 106 -14.54 7.27 -10.01
C LEU A 106 -15.02 8.21 -8.89
N ALA A 107 -15.46 9.41 -9.26
CA ALA A 107 -16.05 10.40 -8.36
C ALA A 107 -17.20 9.81 -7.54
N TYR A 108 -18.17 9.22 -8.24
CA TYR A 108 -19.35 8.63 -7.64
C TYR A 108 -19.00 7.56 -6.61
N ARG A 109 -18.07 6.65 -6.95
CA ARG A 109 -17.64 5.60 -6.03
C ARG A 109 -16.89 6.16 -4.83
N ALA A 110 -16.03 7.16 -5.02
CA ALA A 110 -15.30 7.79 -3.92
C ALA A 110 -16.27 8.47 -2.93
N ILE A 111 -17.26 9.21 -3.44
CA ILE A 111 -18.30 9.84 -2.61
C ILE A 111 -19.12 8.77 -1.89
N ARG A 112 -19.54 7.71 -2.58
CA ARG A 112 -20.31 6.61 -1.98
C ARG A 112 -19.53 5.92 -0.87
N ALA A 113 -18.25 5.63 -1.08
CA ALA A 113 -17.38 5.01 -0.08
C ALA A 113 -17.25 5.88 1.19
N ARG A 114 -17.09 7.20 1.04
CA ARG A 114 -17.08 8.15 2.17
C ARG A 114 -18.41 8.14 2.94
N LYS A 115 -19.53 8.24 2.22
CA LYS A 115 -20.87 8.19 2.84
C LYS A 115 -21.13 6.87 3.57
N THR A 116 -20.69 5.74 3.03
CA THR A 116 -20.80 4.44 3.71
C THR A 116 -19.97 4.41 4.99
N ALA A 117 -18.77 5.00 4.99
CA ALA A 117 -17.92 5.07 6.19
C ALA A 117 -18.48 6.04 7.25
N GLU A 118 -19.17 7.11 6.84
CA GLU A 118 -19.79 8.10 7.73
C GLU A 118 -21.11 7.62 8.36
N THR A 119 -21.80 6.66 7.74
CA THR A 119 -23.11 6.18 8.23
C THR A 119 -22.92 5.02 9.22
N PRO A 120 -23.40 5.12 10.48
CA PRO A 120 -23.39 3.98 11.41
C PRO A 120 -24.23 2.82 10.85
N PRO A 121 -23.88 1.55 11.14
CA PRO A 121 -24.72 0.43 10.76
C PRO A 121 -26.09 0.59 11.41
N GLN A 122 -27.15 0.63 10.60
CA GLN A 122 -28.51 0.67 11.13
C GLN A 122 -28.76 -0.62 11.90
N THR A 123 -28.96 -0.49 13.21
CA THR A 123 -29.42 -1.59 14.07
C THR A 123 -30.77 -2.03 13.54
N GLN A 124 -30.84 -3.23 12.97
CA GLN A 124 -32.11 -3.87 12.67
C GLN A 124 -32.76 -4.22 14.00
N THR A 125 -33.70 -3.39 14.45
CA THR A 125 -34.61 -3.72 15.54
C THR A 125 -35.52 -4.85 15.01
N GLN A 126 -35.38 -6.04 15.61
CA GLN A 126 -36.31 -7.16 15.40
C GLN A 126 -37.66 -6.88 16.07
#